data_AF-A0A1W9LG90-F1
#
_entry.id   AF-A0A1W9LG90-F1
#
_cell.length_a   1.000
_cell.length_b   1.000
_cell.length_c   1.000
_cell.angle_alpha   90.00
_cell.angle_beta   90.00
_cell.angle_gamma   90.00
#
_symmetry.space_group_name_H-M   'P 1'
#
loop_
_entity.id
_entity.type
_entity.pdbx_description
1 polymer ?
#
loop_
_entity_poly.entity_id
_entity_poly.type
_entity_poly.pdbx_seq_one_letter_code
_entity_poly.pdbx_strand_id
1 'polypeptide(L)'
;MRTIVDLPADQIRELGRVCDGQKISRAEAVRRAVAEFLTRRGPAGGSLAGFGLWKGRRIDGVRYQMRMRAEWDERDRGTGHEHRH
;
A
#
# COMPACT_ATOMS: atom_id res chain seq x y z
N MET A 1 0.28 -1.39 -1.35
CA MET A 1 0.22 -2.87 -1.28
C MET A 1 -1.15 -3.27 -0.75
N ARG A 2 -1.73 -4.36 -1.25
CA ARG A 2 -2.99 -4.93 -0.76
C ARG A 2 -2.69 -6.27 -0.07
N THR A 3 -3.25 -6.45 1.12
CA THR A 3 -3.13 -7.68 1.91
C THR A 3 -4.54 -8.12 2.28
N ILE A 4 -4.79 -9.43 2.27
CA ILE A 4 -6.05 -10.04 2.72
C ILE A 4 -5.75 -10.65 4.09
N VAL A 5 -6.60 -10.37 5.07
CA VAL A 5 -6.50 -10.88 6.43
C VAL A 5 -7.87 -11.37 6.86
N ASP A 6 -7.90 -12.52 7.53
CA ASP A 6 -9.10 -13.04 8.15
C ASP A 6 -9.26 -12.49 9.56
N LEU A 7 -10.47 -12.03 9.88
CA LEU A 7 -10.82 -11.51 11.19
C LEU A 7 -12.11 -12.17 11.66
N PRO A 8 -12.24 -12.53 12.95
CA PRO A 8 -13.49 -13.00 13.51
C PRO A 8 -14.64 -12.02 13.23
N ALA A 9 -15.83 -12.55 12.96
CA ALA A 9 -17.00 -11.76 12.59
C ALA A 9 -17.35 -10.68 13.64
N ASP A 10 -17.20 -11.00 14.93
CA ASP A 10 -17.41 -10.06 16.02
C ASP A 10 -16.45 -8.87 15.96
N GLN A 11 -15.17 -9.10 15.61
CA GLN A 11 -14.18 -8.02 15.48
C GLN A 11 -14.50 -7.11 14.29
N ILE A 12 -15.00 -7.66 13.18
CA ILE A 12 -15.44 -6.87 12.02
C ILE A 12 -16.62 -5.97 12.41
N ARG A 13 -17.57 -6.49 13.19
CA ARG A 13 -18.73 -5.72 13.67
C ARG A 13 -18.31 -4.58 14.59
N GLU A 14 -17.46 -4.85 15.58
CA GLU A 14 -16.97 -3.80 16.50
C GLU A 14 -16.14 -2.75 15.76
N LEU A 15 -15.28 -3.16 14.82
CA LEU A 15 -14.51 -2.23 13.99
C LEU A 15 -15.44 -1.33 13.16
N GLY A 16 -16.55 -1.87 12.65
CA GLY A 16 -17.59 -1.10 11.97
C GLY A 16 -18.15 0.02 12.84
N ARG A 17 -18.57 -0.31 14.07
CA ARG A 17 -19.09 0.69 15.03
C ARG A 17 -18.09 1.80 15.32
N VAL A 18 -16.82 1.45 15.48
CA VAL A 18 -15.73 2.42 15.68
C VAL A 18 -15.56 3.32 14.46
N CYS A 19 -15.59 2.76 13.26
CA CYS A 19 -15.50 3.51 12.01
C CYS A 19 -16.66 4.50 11.86
N ASP A 20 -17.89 4.07 12.17
CA ASP A 20 -19.09 4.91 12.09
C ASP A 20 -19.03 6.07 13.08
N GLY A 21 -18.62 5.80 14.33
CA GLY A 21 -18.46 6.82 15.36
C GLY A 21 -17.37 7.85 15.01
N GLN A 22 -16.30 7.42 14.34
CA GLN A 22 -15.19 8.30 13.93
C GLN A 22 -15.34 8.88 12.52
N LYS A 23 -16.37 8.47 11.76
CA LYS A 23 -16.58 8.83 10.34
C LYS A 23 -15.36 8.54 9.45
N ILE A 24 -14.73 7.38 9.63
CA ILE A 24 -13.58 6.93 8.83
C ILE A 24 -13.86 5.61 8.11
N SER A 25 -13.12 5.36 7.04
CA SER A 25 -13.19 4.06 6.36
C SER A 25 -12.55 2.94 7.18
N ARG A 26 -13.02 1.69 6.99
CA ARG A 26 -12.40 0.50 7.62
C ARG A 26 -10.91 0.37 7.28
N ALA A 27 -10.54 0.68 6.03
CA ALA A 27 -9.14 0.64 5.59
C ALA A 27 -8.28 1.66 6.36
N GLU A 28 -8.81 2.84 6.65
CA GLU A 28 -8.13 3.85 7.46
C GLU A 28 -8.00 3.40 8.92
N ALA A 29 -9.06 2.83 9.50
CA ALA A 29 -9.01 2.29 10.85
C ALA A 29 -7.93 1.19 11.00
N VAL A 30 -7.84 0.28 10.02
CA VAL A 30 -6.80 -0.78 10.00
C VAL A 30 -5.41 -0.17 9.87
N ARG A 31 -5.20 0.84 9.00
CA ARG A 31 -3.90 1.53 8.88
C ARG A 31 -3.48 2.17 10.20
N ARG A 32 -4.39 2.85 10.90
CA ARG A 32 -4.13 3.47 12.20
C ARG A 32 -3.77 2.43 13.25
N ALA A 33 -4.53 1.33 13.31
CA ALA A 33 -4.26 0.24 14.25
C ALA A 33 -2.88 -0.38 14.04
N VAL A 34 -2.47 -0.59 12.78
CA VAL A 34 -1.12 -1.09 12.46
C VAL A 34 -0.04 -0.08 12.86
N ALA A 35 -0.22 1.21 12.56
CA ALA A 35 0.74 2.26 12.93
C ALA A 35 0.89 2.38 14.46
N GLU A 36 -0.22 2.29 15.18
CA GLU A 36 -0.25 2.33 16.65
C GLU A 36 0.40 1.07 17.25
N PHE A 37 0.11 -0.11 16.70
CA PHE A 37 0.75 -1.36 17.11
C PHE A 37 2.27 -1.31 16.94
N LEU A 38 2.75 -0.79 15.82
CA LEU A 38 4.18 -0.62 15.54
C LEU A 38 4.82 0.45 16.43
N THR A 39 4.12 1.53 16.75
CA THR A 39 4.62 2.54 17.71
C THR A 39 4.76 1.95 19.11
N ARG A 40 3.79 1.12 19.54
CA ARG A 40 3.76 0.53 20.88
C ARG A 40 4.74 -0.64 21.06
N ARG A 41 5.05 -1.37 19.98
CA ARG A 41 5.86 -2.60 20.03
C ARG A 41 7.16 -2.53 19.23
N GLY A 42 7.38 -1.43 18.52
CA GLY A 42 8.63 -1.20 17.80
C GLY A 42 9.82 -1.11 18.76
N PRO A 43 11.04 -1.39 18.28
CA PRO A 43 12.24 -1.22 19.10
C PRO A 43 12.27 0.20 19.63
N ALA A 44 12.36 0.34 20.95
CA ALA A 44 12.54 1.61 21.64
C ALA A 44 13.78 2.32 21.06
N GLY A 45 13.59 3.19 20.07
CA GLY A 45 14.67 3.89 19.37
C GLY A 45 14.62 3.91 17.84
N GLY A 46 13.65 3.27 17.17
CA GLY A 46 13.82 2.95 15.73
C GLY A 46 12.98 3.66 14.67
N SER A 47 11.97 4.48 14.97
CA SER A 47 10.95 4.82 13.93
C SER A 47 10.65 6.30 13.67
N LEU A 48 11.46 7.22 14.20
CA LEU A 48 11.53 8.59 13.63
C LEU A 48 12.63 8.71 12.56
N ALA A 49 13.54 7.74 12.45
CA ALA A 49 14.61 7.76 11.45
C ALA A 49 14.16 7.38 10.02
N GLY A 50 13.02 6.68 9.87
CA GLY A 50 12.57 6.12 8.58
C GLY A 50 12.06 7.16 7.57
N PHE A 51 11.39 8.22 8.04
CA PHE A 51 10.96 9.32 7.16
C PHE A 51 12.13 10.25 6.77
N GLY A 52 13.18 10.33 7.61
CA GLY A 52 14.39 11.10 7.32
C GLY A 52 15.34 10.41 6.33
N LEU A 53 15.49 9.09 6.43
CA LEU A 53 16.41 8.32 5.57
C LEU A 53 15.98 8.27 4.09
N TRP A 54 14.69 8.45 3.80
CA TRP A 54 14.19 8.48 2.42
C TRP A 54 14.50 9.80 1.70
N LYS A 55 14.83 10.88 2.44
CA LYS A 55 15.26 12.15 1.84
C LYS A 55 16.62 12.04 1.13
N GLY A 56 17.45 11.07 1.53
CA GLY A 56 18.80 10.86 0.98
C GLY A 56 18.89 9.95 -0.25
N ARG A 57 17.85 9.18 -0.55
CA ARG A 57 17.78 8.38 -1.79
C ARG A 57 16.95 9.14 -2.81
N ARG A 58 17.64 9.83 -3.72
CA ARG A 58 17.09 10.45 -4.94
C ARG A 58 16.57 9.37 -5.91
N ILE A 59 15.59 8.58 -5.50
CA ILE A 59 14.80 7.78 -6.43
C ILE A 59 13.73 8.72 -6.96
N ASP A 60 13.98 9.24 -8.15
CA ASP A 60 12.99 10.00 -8.90
C ASP A 60 11.78 9.08 -9.17
N GLY A 61 10.71 9.31 -8.40
CA GLY A 61 9.49 8.51 -8.48
C GLY A 61 8.88 8.52 -9.88
N VAL A 62 9.13 9.56 -10.67
CA VAL A 62 8.67 9.67 -12.06
C VAL A 62 9.44 8.68 -12.95
N ARG A 63 10.77 8.54 -12.77
CA ARG A 63 11.56 7.58 -13.54
C ARG A 63 11.22 6.13 -13.22
N TYR A 64 10.87 5.83 -11.98
CA TYR A 64 10.43 4.49 -11.60
C TYR A 64 9.08 4.13 -12.25
N GLN A 65 8.14 5.08 -12.25
CA GLN A 65 6.85 4.90 -12.94
C GLN A 65 7.00 4.79 -14.46
N MET A 66 7.91 5.55 -15.08
CA MET A 66 8.19 5.44 -16.52
C MET A 66 8.79 4.09 -16.90
N ARG A 67 9.70 3.54 -16.08
CA ARG A 67 10.25 2.18 -16.32
C ARG A 67 9.17 1.10 -16.26
N MET A 68 8.24 1.20 -15.31
CA MET A 68 7.12 0.24 -15.21
C MET A 68 6.12 0.36 -16.36
N ARG A 69 5.93 1.55 -16.94
CA ARG A 69 5.05 1.74 -18.11
C ARG A 69 5.67 1.23 -19.42
N ALA A 70 6.99 1.31 -19.56
CA ALA A 70 7.68 0.80 -20.76
C ALA A 70 7.49 -0.71 -20.97
N GLU A 71 7.39 -1.50 -19.90
CA GLU A 71 7.12 -2.95 -19.97
C GLU A 71 5.72 -3.29 -20.54
N TRP A 72 4.77 -2.35 -20.50
CA TRP A 72 3.42 -2.57 -21.04
C TRP A 72 3.37 -2.25 -22.54
N ASP A 73 4.13 -1.24 -22.99
CA ASP A 73 4.28 -0.91 -24.42
C ASP A 73 5.04 -2.00 -25.21
N GLU A 74 6.00 -2.69 -24.59
CA GLU A 74 6.68 -3.83 -25.22
C GLU A 74 5.76 -5.05 -25.41
N ARG A 75 4.78 -5.21 -24.53
CA ARG A 75 3.81 -6.30 -24.60
C ARG A 75 2.79 -6.10 -25.72
N ASP A 76 2.41 -4.85 -26.00
CA ASP A 76 1.49 -4.50 -27.11
C ASP A 76 2.15 -4.61 -28.50
N ARG A 77 3.48 -4.50 -28.62
CA ARG A 77 4.18 -4.73 -29.91
C ARG A 77 4.36 -6.21 -30.27
N GLY A 78 4.05 -7.14 -29.36
CA GLY A 78 4.19 -8.59 -29.56
C GLY A 78 2.94 -9.29 -30.11
N THR A 79 1.79 -8.61 -30.17
CA THR A 79 0.52 -9.18 -30.66
C THR A 79 0.02 -8.42 -31.88
N GLY A 80 0.72 -8.59 -33.00
CA GLY A 80 0.36 -7.94 -34.26
C GLY A 80 0.89 -8.71 -35.47
N HIS A 81 0.75 -10.03 -35.49
CA HIS A 81 1.03 -10.83 -36.68
C HIS A 81 0.19 -12.11 -36.72
N GLU A 82 -1.09 -12.01 -37.07
CA GLU A 82 -1.77 -13.02 -37.88
C GLU A 82 -3.13 -12.53 -38.41
N HIS A 83 -3.51 -13.05 -39.59
CA HIS A 83 -4.72 -12.83 -40.41
C HIS A 83 -4.66 -11.63 -41.39
N ARG A 84 -4.28 -11.78 -42.68
CA ARG A 84 -4.69 -12.64 -43.82
C ARG A 84 -5.74 -11.94 -44.73
N HIS A 85 -5.37 -11.93 -46.02
CA HIS A 85 -6.08 -11.54 -47.27
C HIS A 85 -6.04 -10.08 -47.67
#